data_AF-A0AAD3RIX7-F1
#
_entry.id   AF-A0AAD3RIX7-F1
#
_cell.length_a   1.000
_cell.length_b   1.000
_cell.length_c   1.000
_cell.angle_alpha   90.00
_cell.angle_beta   90.00
_cell.angle_gamma   90.00
#
_symmetry.space_group_name_H-M   'P 1'
#
loop_
_entity.id
_entity.type
_entity.pdbx_description
1 polymer ?
#
loop_
_entity_poly.entity_id
_entity_poly.type
_entity_poly.pdbx_seq_one_letter_code
_entity_poly.pdbx_strand_id
1 'polypeptide(L)'
;MTCRDRTLEFQSACKSLQGRQNGVQPSKPALSALRQRSDFTVMAKRIGKDLSNTFAKLEKLTILAKRKSLFDDKAVEIEELTYIIKQDINSLNKQIAQLQDLVRSRGAPGGRHIQTHSNTIVVSLQSKLASMSNDFKSVLEVRTE
;
A
#
# COMPACT_ATOMS: atom_id res chain seq x y z
N MET A 1 35.61 12.52 -5.22
CA MET A 1 35.54 11.31 -6.07
C MET A 1 34.47 11.55 -7.12
N THR A 2 34.82 11.49 -8.41
CA THR A 2 33.88 11.70 -9.52
C THR A 2 33.23 10.35 -9.87
N CYS A 3 31.90 10.29 -9.83
CA CYS A 3 31.18 9.09 -10.24
C CYS A 3 31.26 8.96 -11.76
N ARG A 4 31.81 7.85 -12.26
CA ARG A 4 31.89 7.54 -13.69
C ARG A 4 30.56 6.90 -14.11
N ASP A 5 29.82 7.54 -15.00
CA ASP A 5 28.58 6.99 -15.56
C ASP A 5 28.92 5.85 -16.54
N ARG A 6 28.52 4.62 -16.17
CA ARG A 6 28.78 3.39 -16.94
C ARG A 6 27.52 2.85 -17.63
N THR A 7 26.47 3.67 -17.74
CA THR A 7 25.18 3.26 -18.30
C THR A 7 25.32 2.79 -19.76
N LEU A 8 26.23 3.39 -20.52
CA LEU A 8 26.44 3.06 -21.93
C LEU A 8 27.14 1.71 -22.13
N GLU A 9 28.15 1.39 -21.32
CA GLU A 9 28.82 0.09 -21.34
C GLU A 9 27.84 -1.03 -20.98
N PHE A 10 26.98 -0.79 -19.98
CA PHE A 10 25.93 -1.73 -19.60
C PHE A 10 24.93 -1.96 -20.74
N GLN A 11 24.41 -0.89 -21.35
CA GLN A 11 23.48 -1.02 -22.48
C GLN A 11 24.09 -1.79 -23.66
N SER A 12 25.36 -1.54 -23.97
CA SER A 12 26.09 -2.20 -25.04
C SER A 12 26.26 -3.71 -24.76
N ALA A 13 26.54 -4.07 -23.51
CA ALA A 13 26.61 -5.47 -23.07
C ALA A 13 25.25 -6.18 -23.13
N CYS A 14 24.15 -5.51 -22.78
CA CYS A 14 22.82 -6.10 -22.90
C CYS A 14 22.42 -6.39 -24.35
N LYS A 15 22.68 -5.45 -25.27
CA LYS A 15 22.38 -5.62 -26.70
C LYS A 15 23.18 -6.77 -27.33
N SER A 16 24.44 -6.93 -26.96
CA SER A 16 25.28 -8.02 -27.47
C SER A 16 24.83 -9.40 -26.96
N LEU A 17 24.30 -9.49 -25.74
CA LEU A 17 23.71 -10.72 -25.19
C LEU A 17 22.39 -11.10 -25.87
N GLN A 18 21.54 -10.12 -26.20
CA GLN A 18 20.27 -10.35 -26.89
C GLN A 18 20.47 -10.92 -28.30
N GLY A 19 21.49 -10.45 -29.03
CA GLY A 19 21.83 -11.00 -30.35
C GLY A 19 22.30 -12.45 -30.35
N ARG A 20 22.66 -13.01 -29.18
CA ARG A 20 23.10 -14.41 -29.02
C ARG A 20 21.96 -15.37 -28.63
N GLN A 21 20.82 -14.88 -28.14
CA GLN A 21 19.68 -15.72 -27.75
C GLN A 21 18.67 -15.88 -28.89
N ASN A 22 19.10 -16.48 -30.00
CA ASN A 22 18.16 -16.92 -31.04
C ASN A 22 17.56 -18.28 -30.61
N GLY A 23 16.46 -18.27 -29.84
CA GLY A 23 15.63 -19.48 -29.68
C GLY A 23 15.07 -19.84 -28.29
N VAL A 24 15.29 -19.07 -27.23
CA VAL A 24 14.66 -19.37 -25.92
C VAL A 24 13.31 -18.67 -25.86
N GLN A 25 12.24 -19.35 -26.29
CA GLN A 25 10.88 -18.88 -26.04
C GLN A 25 10.65 -18.80 -24.52
N PRO A 26 10.07 -17.71 -23.99
CA PRO A 26 9.75 -17.62 -22.57
C PRO A 26 8.74 -18.72 -22.23
N SER A 27 9.12 -19.61 -21.32
CA SER A 27 8.26 -20.71 -20.90
C SER A 27 6.99 -20.16 -20.23
N LYS A 28 5.84 -20.81 -20.49
CA LYS A 28 4.52 -20.49 -19.89
C LYS A 28 4.54 -20.22 -18.37
N PRO A 29 5.33 -20.91 -17.52
CA PRO A 29 5.42 -20.58 -16.08
C PRO A 29 6.06 -19.22 -15.75
N ALA A 30 6.89 -18.64 -16.63
CA ALA A 30 7.44 -17.30 -16.41
C ALA A 30 6.37 -16.21 -16.55
N LEU A 31 5.41 -16.40 -17.48
CA LEU A 31 4.32 -15.45 -17.72
C LEU A 31 3.28 -15.44 -16.58
N SER A 32 2.99 -16.61 -16.00
CA SER A 32 2.07 -16.71 -14.86
C SER A 32 2.64 -16.03 -13.61
N ALA A 33 3.94 -16.21 -13.34
CA ALA A 33 4.63 -15.52 -12.25
C ALA A 33 4.65 -13.99 -12.44
N LEU A 34 4.81 -13.51 -13.69
CA LEU A 34 4.78 -12.08 -14.01
C LEU A 34 3.39 -11.46 -13.81
N ARG A 35 2.34 -12.15 -14.25
CA ARG A 35 0.93 -11.71 -14.09
C ARG A 35 0.49 -11.76 -12.63
N GLN A 36 0.88 -12.79 -11.90
CA GLN A 36 0.66 -12.86 -10.47
C GLN A 36 1.41 -11.74 -9.73
N ARG A 37 2.61 -11.34 -10.17
CA ARG A 37 3.31 -10.16 -9.62
C ARG A 37 2.51 -8.88 -9.86
N SER A 38 1.87 -8.73 -11.02
CA SER A 38 1.03 -7.55 -11.28
C SER A 38 -0.16 -7.47 -10.32
N ASP A 39 -0.81 -8.59 -9.99
CA ASP A 39 -2.02 -8.57 -9.15
C ASP A 39 -1.73 -8.12 -7.71
N PHE A 40 -0.67 -8.65 -7.08
CA PHE A 40 -0.23 -8.20 -5.75
C PHE A 40 0.11 -6.72 -5.75
N THR A 41 0.89 -6.25 -6.74
CA THR A 41 1.31 -4.86 -6.83
C THR A 41 0.13 -3.92 -7.07
N VAL A 42 -0.83 -4.30 -7.93
CA VAL A 42 -2.04 -3.51 -8.19
C VAL A 42 -2.88 -3.37 -6.93
N MET A 43 -3.09 -4.48 -6.21
CA MET A 43 -3.86 -4.46 -4.96
C MET A 43 -3.16 -3.64 -3.87
N ALA A 44 -1.86 -3.84 -3.67
CA ALA A 44 -1.07 -3.05 -2.71
C ALA A 44 -1.11 -1.54 -3.03
N LYS A 45 -1.02 -1.16 -4.32
CA LYS A 45 -1.13 0.23 -4.75
C LYS A 45 -2.51 0.82 -4.44
N ARG A 46 -3.58 0.04 -4.66
CA ARG A 46 -4.95 0.47 -4.35
C ARG A 46 -5.11 0.72 -2.85
N ILE A 47 -4.70 -0.23 -2.02
CA ILE A 47 -4.74 -0.10 -0.55
C ILE A 47 -3.94 1.14 -0.11
N GLY A 48 -2.75 1.36 -0.68
CA GLY A 48 -1.95 2.55 -0.38
C GLY A 48 -2.68 3.86 -0.70
N LYS A 49 -3.39 3.92 -1.84
CA LYS A 49 -4.20 5.10 -2.21
C LYS A 49 -5.38 5.29 -1.25
N ASP A 50 -6.11 4.23 -0.94
CA ASP A 50 -7.25 4.28 -0.03
C ASP A 50 -6.81 4.75 1.36
N LEU A 51 -5.68 4.24 1.85
CA LEU A 51 -5.07 4.64 3.11
C LEU A 51 -4.70 6.14 3.11
N SER A 52 -4.08 6.66 2.06
CA SER A 52 -3.82 8.11 1.93
C SER A 52 -5.10 8.94 1.93
N ASN A 53 -6.16 8.47 1.25
CA ASN A 53 -7.44 9.17 1.22
C ASN A 53 -8.10 9.18 2.61
N THR A 54 -8.02 8.09 3.37
CA THR A 54 -8.59 8.03 4.72
C THR A 54 -7.78 8.88 5.71
N PHE A 55 -6.45 8.97 5.56
CA PHE A 55 -5.64 9.92 6.33
C PHE A 55 -6.06 11.37 6.10
N ALA A 56 -6.32 11.77 4.86
CA ALA A 56 -6.80 13.13 4.56
C ALA A 56 -8.17 13.42 5.20
N LYS A 57 -9.08 12.44 5.23
CA LYS A 57 -10.36 12.57 5.95
C LYS A 57 -10.15 12.69 7.46
N LEU A 58 -9.24 11.90 8.03
CA LEU A 58 -8.90 11.94 9.44
C LEU A 58 -8.26 13.28 9.84
N GLU A 59 -7.40 13.85 9.00
CA GLU A 59 -6.84 15.19 9.22
C GLU A 59 -7.94 16.25 9.26
N LYS A 60 -8.88 16.20 8.30
CA LYS A 60 -10.05 17.09 8.31
C LYS A 60 -10.89 16.92 9.59
N LEU A 61 -11.17 15.69 9.99
CA LEU A 61 -11.89 15.40 11.23
C LEU A 61 -11.14 15.95 12.45
N THR A 62 -9.82 15.80 12.50
CA THR A 62 -8.97 16.33 13.58
C THR A 62 -9.10 17.84 13.69
N ILE A 63 -9.10 18.56 12.56
CA ILE A 63 -9.27 20.01 12.52
C ILE A 63 -10.64 20.42 13.05
N LEU A 64 -11.70 19.71 12.65
CA LEU A 64 -13.06 19.97 13.11
C LEU A 64 -13.24 19.68 14.60
N ALA A 65 -12.73 18.54 15.09
CA ALA A 65 -12.82 18.14 16.49
C ALA A 65 -12.12 19.13 17.44
N LYS A 66 -11.02 19.74 17.01
CA LYS A 66 -10.29 20.76 17.78
C LYS A 66 -10.96 22.13 17.78
N ARG A 67 -11.81 22.44 16.79
CA ARG A 67 -12.55 23.70 16.74
C ARG A 67 -13.78 23.64 17.67
N LYS A 68 -13.57 23.91 18.96
CA LYS A 68 -14.66 24.10 19.92
C LYS A 68 -15.29 25.49 19.76
N SER A 69 -16.18 25.66 18.80
CA SER A 69 -17.01 26.87 18.64
C SER A 69 -18.46 26.55 19.01
N LEU A 70 -19.04 27.29 19.95
CA LEU A 70 -20.45 27.11 20.38
C LEU A 70 -21.47 27.50 19.31
N PHE A 71 -21.06 28.29 18.31
CA PHE A 71 -21.97 28.88 17.32
C PHE A 71 -21.77 28.33 15.90
N ASP A 72 -20.68 27.60 15.65
CA ASP A 72 -20.36 27.02 14.33
C ASP A 72 -19.91 25.55 14.45
N ASP A 73 -20.51 24.83 15.40
CA ASP A 73 -20.24 23.42 15.62
C ASP A 73 -20.75 22.60 14.43
N LYS A 74 -19.83 22.01 13.66
CA LYS A 74 -20.14 21.19 12.48
C LYS A 74 -20.46 19.74 12.89
N ALA A 75 -21.37 19.54 13.84
CA ALA A 75 -21.65 18.23 14.42
C ALA A 75 -22.02 17.16 13.38
N VAL A 76 -22.89 17.50 12.42
CA VAL A 76 -23.30 16.58 11.34
C VAL A 76 -22.11 16.16 10.47
N GLU A 77 -21.25 17.11 10.07
CA GLU A 77 -20.08 16.81 9.24
C GLU A 77 -19.06 15.93 10.00
N ILE A 78 -18.91 16.14 11.31
CA ILE A 78 -18.07 15.31 12.17
C ILE A 78 -18.64 13.88 12.24
N GLU A 79 -19.95 13.72 12.44
CA GLU A 79 -20.60 12.40 12.47
C GLU A 79 -20.45 11.65 11.15
N GLU A 80 -20.68 12.34 10.01
CA GLU A 80 -20.50 11.78 8.67
C GLU A 80 -19.05 11.36 8.42
N LEU A 81 -18.07 12.24 8.70
CA LEU A 81 -16.65 11.91 8.55
C LEU A 81 -16.24 10.75 9.45
N THR A 82 -16.74 10.71 10.69
CA THR A 82 -16.51 9.61 11.63
C THR A 82 -17.03 8.29 11.07
N TYR A 83 -18.24 8.29 10.51
CA TYR A 83 -18.84 7.11 9.91
C TYR A 83 -18.05 6.63 8.69
N ILE A 84 -17.70 7.54 7.77
CA ILE A 84 -16.91 7.22 6.57
C ILE A 84 -15.54 6.65 6.95
N ILE A 85 -14.83 7.26 7.92
CA ILE A 85 -13.52 6.78 8.36
C ILE A 85 -13.62 5.38 8.99
N LYS A 86 -14.66 5.11 9.79
CA LYS A 86 -14.91 3.75 10.32
C LYS A 86 -15.11 2.73 9.20
N GLN A 87 -15.88 3.06 8.17
CA GLN A 87 -16.09 2.18 7.03
C GLN A 87 -14.79 1.95 6.25
N ASP A 88 -14.03 3.02 5.99
CA ASP A 88 -12.75 2.97 5.30
C ASP A 88 -11.75 2.07 6.04
N ILE A 89 -11.59 2.22 7.35
CA ILE A 89 -10.68 1.40 8.18
C ILE A 89 -11.07 -0.08 8.09
N ASN A 90 -12.37 -0.39 8.21
CA ASN A 90 -12.86 -1.77 8.10
C ASN A 90 -12.61 -2.36 6.70
N SER A 91 -12.82 -1.56 5.65
CA SER A 91 -12.53 -1.96 4.27
C SER A 91 -11.04 -2.20 4.05
N LEU A 92 -10.19 -1.28 4.51
CA LEU A 92 -8.73 -1.39 4.45
C LEU A 92 -8.22 -2.63 5.17
N ASN A 93 -8.76 -2.93 6.36
CA ASN A 93 -8.38 -4.13 7.11
C ASN A 93 -8.70 -5.41 6.33
N LYS A 94 -9.90 -5.49 5.72
CA LYS A 94 -10.30 -6.63 4.87
C LYS A 94 -9.40 -6.77 3.63
N GLN A 95 -9.10 -5.66 2.94
CA GLN A 95 -8.22 -5.67 1.77
C GLN A 95 -6.80 -6.10 2.14
N ILE A 96 -6.27 -5.66 3.28
CA ILE A 96 -4.93 -6.05 3.75
C ILE A 96 -4.90 -7.54 4.13
N ALA A 97 -5.96 -8.07 4.77
CA ALA A 97 -6.06 -9.50 5.06
C ALA A 97 -6.05 -10.35 3.78
N GLN A 98 -6.84 -9.95 2.78
CA GLN A 98 -6.83 -10.60 1.46
C GLN A 98 -5.45 -10.51 0.78
N LEU A 99 -4.76 -9.38 0.88
CA LEU A 99 -3.40 -9.22 0.36
C LEU A 99 -2.42 -10.17 1.07
N GLN A 100 -2.57 -10.36 2.38
CA GLN A 100 -1.76 -11.28 3.17
C GLN A 100 -2.00 -12.74 2.74
N ASP A 101 -3.25 -13.13 2.48
CA ASP A 101 -3.59 -14.49 2.03
C ASP A 101 -2.96 -14.79 0.65
N LEU A 102 -2.97 -13.82 -0.26
CA LEU A 102 -2.29 -13.93 -1.56
C LEU A 102 -0.77 -14.14 -1.44
N VAL A 103 -0.16 -13.60 -0.38
CA VAL A 103 1.27 -13.79 -0.10
C VAL A 103 1.52 -15.16 0.51
N ARG A 104 0.64 -15.63 1.41
CA ARG A 104 0.75 -16.98 2.01
C ARG A 104 0.56 -18.10 0.99
N SER A 105 -0.38 -17.94 0.06
CA SER A 105 -0.67 -18.94 -0.98
C SER A 105 0.48 -19.14 -1.99
N ARG A 106 1.51 -18.27 -1.97
CA ARG A 106 2.67 -18.29 -2.88
C ARG A 106 3.93 -18.93 -2.31
N GLY A 107 3.85 -19.56 -1.14
CA GLY A 107 4.99 -20.21 -0.48
C GLY A 107 5.52 -21.44 -1.25
N ALA A 108 6.18 -21.23 -2.39
CA ALA A 108 6.92 -22.24 -3.13
C ALA A 108 8.45 -21.99 -3.04
N PRO A 109 9.31 -23.03 -3.14
CA PRO A 109 10.71 -22.95 -2.71
C PRO A 109 11.63 -21.99 -3.51
N GLY A 110 11.18 -21.46 -4.66
CA GLY A 110 12.04 -20.73 -5.61
C GLY A 110 12.05 -19.20 -5.51
N GLY A 111 11.38 -18.58 -4.54
CA GLY A 111 11.08 -17.13 -4.57
C GLY A 111 11.34 -16.34 -3.28
N ARG A 112 12.30 -16.76 -2.44
CA ARG A 112 12.50 -16.23 -1.07
C ARG A 112 12.55 -14.69 -0.99
N HIS A 113 13.28 -14.02 -1.91
CA HIS A 113 13.37 -12.56 -1.92
C HIS A 113 12.03 -11.86 -2.22
N ILE A 114 11.27 -12.39 -3.19
CA ILE A 114 9.96 -11.84 -3.58
C ILE A 114 8.97 -11.99 -2.42
N GLN A 115 8.98 -13.15 -1.76
CA GLN A 115 8.15 -13.42 -0.60
C GLN A 115 8.46 -12.45 0.55
N THR A 116 9.74 -12.24 0.86
CA THR A 116 10.16 -11.26 1.89
C THR A 116 9.66 -9.86 1.55
N HIS A 117 9.85 -9.41 0.31
CA HIS A 117 9.38 -8.10 -0.12
C HIS A 117 7.87 -7.93 0.03
N SER A 118 7.08 -8.92 -0.42
CA SER A 118 5.63 -8.90 -0.27
C SER A 118 5.17 -8.88 1.19
N ASN A 119 5.81 -9.68 2.05
CA ASN A 119 5.56 -9.65 3.49
C ASN A 119 5.87 -8.27 4.10
N THR A 120 7.00 -7.66 3.76
CA THR A 120 7.37 -6.32 4.24
C THR A 120 6.33 -5.27 3.87
N ILE A 121 5.79 -5.32 2.64
CA ILE A 121 4.73 -4.42 2.21
C ILE A 121 3.46 -4.62 3.05
N VAL A 122 3.02 -5.86 3.26
CA VAL A 122 1.84 -6.17 4.08
C VAL A 122 2.01 -5.62 5.49
N VAL A 123 3.16 -5.88 6.13
CA VAL A 123 3.46 -5.37 7.48
C VAL A 123 3.45 -3.85 7.51
N SER A 124 4.06 -3.18 6.52
CA SER A 124 4.06 -1.72 6.44
C SER A 124 2.65 -1.14 6.32
N LEU A 125 1.78 -1.74 5.51
CA LEU A 125 0.38 -1.35 5.38
C LEU A 125 -0.39 -1.56 6.69
N GLN A 126 -0.16 -2.68 7.37
CA GLN A 126 -0.75 -2.97 8.69
C GLN A 126 -0.34 -1.94 9.74
N SER A 127 0.95 -1.62 9.83
CA SER A 127 1.45 -0.60 10.77
C SER A 127 0.84 0.78 10.51
N LYS A 128 0.71 1.17 9.23
CA LYS A 128 0.08 2.44 8.86
C LYS A 128 -1.41 2.46 9.22
N LEU A 129 -2.14 1.38 8.98
CA LEU A 129 -3.56 1.27 9.35
C LEU A 129 -3.76 1.29 10.86
N ALA A 130 -2.89 0.61 11.62
CA ALA A 130 -2.91 0.62 13.08
C ALA A 130 -2.68 2.04 13.62
N SER A 131 -1.68 2.76 13.10
CA SER A 131 -1.43 4.16 13.47
C SER A 131 -2.66 5.04 13.19
N MET A 132 -3.24 4.94 12.00
CA MET A 132 -4.45 5.69 11.63
C MET A 132 -5.63 5.38 12.57
N SER A 133 -5.80 4.11 12.96
CA SER A 133 -6.89 3.70 13.85
C SER A 133 -6.71 4.26 15.26
N ASN A 134 -5.47 4.33 15.74
CA ASN A 134 -5.14 4.95 17.02
C ASN A 134 -5.36 6.47 16.98
N ASP A 135 -4.88 7.14 15.93
CA ASP A 135 -5.09 8.58 15.74
C ASP A 135 -6.59 8.93 15.67
N PHE A 136 -7.36 8.12 14.94
CA PHE A 136 -8.81 8.25 14.87
C PHE A 136 -9.47 8.12 16.25
N LYS A 137 -9.05 7.13 17.06
CA LYS A 137 -9.56 6.98 18.43
C LYS A 137 -9.27 8.21 19.28
N SER A 138 -8.03 8.70 19.26
CA SER A 138 -7.62 9.88 20.02
C SER A 138 -8.41 11.14 19.63
N VAL A 139 -8.71 11.31 18.35
CA VAL A 139 -9.51 12.45 17.86
C VAL A 139 -10.95 12.40 18.38
N LEU A 140 -11.55 11.22 18.47
CA LEU A 140 -12.89 11.07 19.04
C LEU A 140 -12.90 11.33 20.54
N GLU A 141 -11.86 10.92 21.27
CA GLU A 141 -11.70 11.18 22.71
C GLU A 141 -11.64 12.68 23.00
N VAL A 142 -10.87 13.46 22.24
CA VAL A 142 -10.77 14.93 22.36
C VAL A 142 -12.12 15.63 22.18
N ARG A 143 -13.05 15.04 21.44
CA ARG A 143 -14.38 15.61 21.22
C ARG A 143 -15.37 15.29 22.33
N THR A 144 -15.22 14.12 22.97
CA THR A 144 -16.03 13.73 24.14
C THR A 144 -15.65 14.49 25.40
N GLU A 145 -14.43 15.03 25.48
CA GLU A 145 -13.98 15.99 26.50
C GLU A 145 -14.45 17.42 26.20
#